data_AF-A0A0F2RAD5-F1
#
_entry.id   AF-A0A0F2RAD5-F1
#
_cell.length_a   1.000
_cell.length_b   1.000
_cell.length_c   1.000
_cell.angle_alpha   90.00
_cell.angle_beta   90.00
_cell.angle_gamma   90.00
#
_symmetry.space_group_name_H-M   'P 1'
#
loop_
_entity.id
_entity.type
_entity.pdbx_description
1 polymer ?
#
loop_
_entity_poly.entity_id
_entity_poly.type
_entity_poly.pdbx_seq_one_letter_code
_entity_poly.pdbx_strand_id
1 'polypeptide(L)'
;MDGAAGDTLDTSPVLTGLVSTMADAVSALETYVEAATRVASARLKMPDGRPDREALEREQHLAHGLSWIATYLEALRQSAEWAARLEAEGKFGEIEALLSQILFSEYFAQLVGGVPMNQGETIRPHELGLLAETDALFAHPAVNRLITEGKTPASMAAAARLLPDSLSRNTVEETGLDETMSMVREQFAKFSSDRIKPHAHGWHMRNDYIPMDVVSEMAELGVFGLTIPEAFGGFGMGKIAMCVVSEELSRGYIGTGSLGTRSEIAAELILIGGTDEQKQKWLPLIASGEILPTAVFTEPNTGSDLGSLRTRAVKTEDGSEYAITGNKTWITHPVRADMMTVLARTDPSTNNFSGLSMFLAEKPRGDDANPFPAQGMTGGEIEVIGYRGMKEYEIGFDDFRVKSENLLGGVEGQGFKQLMATFESARIQTAARGIGVAQNAFEIGLQYALDRNQFGHPIFSFPRVSNKLVMMAAELIAVRQLTYFSARQKDADKRCDLEAGMAKLLAARVAWAAADNALQIHGGNGFAVEYPISRLLADARILNIFEGAGEVQAMVIARRLLEGGN
;
A
#
# COMPACT_ATOMS: atom_id res chain seq x y z
N MET A 1 -32.64 -2.86 -34.48
CA MET A 1 -33.75 -2.19 -33.76
C MET A 1 -33.19 -0.85 -33.38
N ASP A 2 -33.41 0.11 -34.27
CA ASP A 2 -32.75 1.40 -34.27
C ASP A 2 -33.51 2.31 -33.31
N GLY A 3 -32.95 2.47 -32.11
CA GLY A 3 -33.42 3.42 -31.11
C GLY A 3 -32.41 4.54 -30.99
N ALA A 4 -32.56 5.57 -31.81
CA ALA A 4 -31.93 6.86 -31.59
C ALA A 4 -32.46 7.42 -30.26
N ALA A 5 -31.67 7.29 -29.19
CA ALA A 5 -31.91 8.00 -27.95
C ALA A 5 -31.34 9.41 -28.11
N GLY A 6 -32.22 10.40 -27.97
CA GLY A 6 -31.91 11.81 -28.10
C GLY A 6 -30.79 12.26 -27.18
N ASP A 7 -29.92 13.07 -27.76
CA ASP A 7 -28.85 13.82 -27.11
C ASP A 7 -29.51 14.96 -26.30
N THR A 8 -29.87 14.68 -25.05
CA THR A 8 -30.35 15.70 -24.11
C THR A 8 -29.73 15.52 -22.74
N LEU A 9 -28.45 15.86 -22.58
CA LEU A 9 -27.84 16.19 -21.29
C LEU A 9 -26.76 17.27 -21.50
N ASP A 10 -27.18 18.49 -21.82
CA ASP A 10 -26.29 19.66 -22.02
C ASP A 10 -25.93 20.36 -20.68
N THR A 11 -26.32 19.77 -19.55
CA THR A 11 -25.97 20.25 -18.20
C THR A 11 -25.23 19.15 -17.45
N SER A 12 -24.01 19.44 -17.02
CA SER A 12 -23.20 18.54 -16.19
C SER A 12 -23.99 18.08 -14.95
N PRO A 13 -24.02 16.78 -14.62
CA PRO A 13 -24.72 16.24 -13.44
C PRO A 13 -23.89 16.41 -12.15
N VAL A 14 -22.96 17.36 -12.12
CA VAL A 14 -22.20 17.72 -10.92
C VAL A 14 -23.12 18.47 -9.96
N LEU A 15 -23.09 18.07 -8.67
CA LEU A 15 -23.85 18.74 -7.64
C LEU A 15 -23.37 20.19 -7.41
N THR A 16 -24.29 21.15 -7.45
CA THR A 16 -24.00 22.54 -7.07
C THR A 16 -23.53 22.61 -5.62
N GLY A 17 -22.42 23.31 -5.37
CA GLY A 17 -21.82 23.43 -4.03
C GLY A 17 -21.27 22.09 -3.51
N LEU A 18 -20.70 21.27 -4.40
CA LEU A 18 -20.21 19.93 -4.05
C LEU A 18 -19.15 19.99 -2.94
N VAL A 19 -18.14 20.85 -3.06
CA VAL A 19 -17.02 20.92 -2.08
C VAL A 19 -17.52 21.24 -0.67
N SER A 20 -18.41 22.23 -0.52
CA SER A 20 -19.01 22.52 0.78
C SER A 20 -19.91 21.37 1.27
N THR A 21 -20.67 20.73 0.38
CA THR A 21 -21.49 19.57 0.73
C THR A 21 -20.63 18.40 1.23
N MET A 22 -19.47 18.15 0.62
CA MET A 22 -18.52 17.13 1.06
C MET A 22 -17.94 17.45 2.44
N ALA A 23 -17.53 18.70 2.68
CA ALA A 23 -17.03 19.13 3.98
C ALA A 23 -18.08 18.97 5.10
N ASP A 24 -19.32 19.39 4.85
CA ASP A 24 -20.43 19.25 5.79
C ASP A 24 -20.75 17.77 6.08
N ALA A 25 -20.69 16.91 5.05
CA ALA A 25 -20.91 15.48 5.21
C ALA A 25 -19.79 14.81 6.03
N VAL A 26 -18.53 15.21 5.85
CA VAL A 26 -17.40 14.74 6.68
C VAL A 26 -17.61 15.11 8.15
N SER A 27 -18.07 16.33 8.45
CA SER A 27 -18.36 16.73 9.83
C SER A 27 -19.46 15.85 10.48
N ALA A 28 -20.49 15.50 9.72
CA ALA A 28 -21.51 14.54 10.19
C ALA A 28 -20.91 13.15 10.44
N LEU A 29 -20.00 12.69 9.58
CA LEU A 29 -19.32 11.41 9.73
C LEU A 29 -18.40 11.37 10.94
N GLU A 30 -17.72 12.46 11.28
CA GLU A 30 -16.90 12.55 12.51
C GLU A 30 -17.73 12.23 13.74
N THR A 31 -18.93 12.80 13.84
CA THR A 31 -19.87 12.54 14.94
C THR A 31 -20.28 11.05 14.99
N TYR A 32 -20.49 10.42 13.84
CA TYR A 32 -20.80 8.99 13.73
C TYR A 32 -19.62 8.10 14.18
N VAL A 33 -18.40 8.41 13.74
CA VAL A 33 -17.20 7.64 14.13
C VAL A 33 -16.87 7.81 15.61
N GLU A 34 -17.11 8.99 16.19
CA GLU A 34 -17.02 9.17 17.63
C GLU A 34 -18.00 8.27 18.39
N ALA A 35 -19.24 8.13 17.90
CA ALA A 35 -20.22 7.21 18.48
C ALA A 35 -19.76 5.75 18.37
N ALA A 36 -19.29 5.33 17.19
CA ALA A 36 -18.73 4.00 16.98
C ALA A 36 -17.55 3.72 17.93
N THR A 37 -16.67 4.71 18.13
CA THR A 37 -15.52 4.62 19.03
C THR A 37 -15.94 4.51 20.49
N ARG A 38 -17.01 5.22 20.91
CA ARG A 38 -17.59 5.10 22.26
C ARG A 38 -18.16 3.70 22.50
N VAL A 39 -18.94 3.16 21.56
CA VAL A 39 -19.48 1.79 21.63
C VAL A 39 -18.34 0.78 21.75
N ALA A 40 -17.36 0.87 20.85
CA ALA A 40 -16.22 -0.02 20.86
C ALA A 40 -15.42 0.09 22.16
N SER A 41 -15.19 1.31 22.65
CA SER A 41 -14.52 1.53 23.94
C SER A 41 -15.26 0.88 25.11
N ALA A 42 -16.59 0.94 25.15
CA ALA A 42 -17.38 0.32 26.21
C ALA A 42 -17.30 -1.21 26.21
N ARG A 43 -17.03 -1.83 25.05
CA ARG A 43 -16.97 -3.30 24.88
C ARG A 43 -15.55 -3.86 24.91
N LEU A 44 -14.56 -3.09 24.50
CA LEU A 44 -13.20 -3.53 24.20
C LEU A 44 -12.14 -2.97 25.14
N LYS A 45 -12.53 -2.20 26.17
CA LYS A 45 -11.61 -1.70 27.19
C LYS A 45 -11.91 -2.32 28.55
N MET A 46 -10.85 -2.48 29.32
CA MET A 46 -10.89 -2.76 30.75
C MET A 46 -11.46 -1.54 31.51
N PRO A 47 -11.93 -1.71 32.77
CA PRO A 47 -12.39 -0.59 33.60
C PRO A 47 -11.33 0.50 33.84
N ASP A 48 -10.04 0.17 33.70
CA ASP A 48 -8.92 1.12 33.80
C ASP A 48 -8.63 1.89 32.50
N GLY A 49 -9.43 1.68 31.44
CA GLY A 49 -9.34 2.37 30.16
C GLY A 49 -8.38 1.73 29.15
N ARG A 50 -7.61 0.70 29.52
CA ARG A 50 -6.70 0.00 28.59
C ARG A 50 -7.48 -0.95 27.68
N PRO A 51 -7.03 -1.18 26.42
CA PRO A 51 -7.63 -2.20 25.58
C PRO A 51 -7.58 -3.59 26.23
N ASP A 52 -8.72 -4.28 26.28
CA ASP A 52 -8.84 -5.64 26.79
C ASP A 52 -8.47 -6.64 25.69
N ARG A 53 -7.39 -7.40 25.91
CA ARG A 53 -6.88 -8.37 24.94
C ARG A 53 -7.87 -9.49 24.64
N GLU A 54 -8.55 -10.02 25.66
CA GLU A 54 -9.49 -11.13 25.49
C GLU A 54 -10.77 -10.65 24.80
N ALA A 55 -11.23 -9.43 25.13
CA ALA A 55 -12.36 -8.82 24.43
C ALA A 55 -12.01 -8.54 22.96
N LEU A 56 -10.84 -7.99 22.67
CA LEU A 56 -10.40 -7.73 21.29
C LEU A 56 -10.33 -8.99 20.42
N GLU A 57 -9.95 -10.12 21.01
CA GLU A 57 -9.93 -11.41 20.32
C GLU A 57 -11.35 -11.94 20.07
N ARG A 58 -12.21 -11.91 21.10
CA ARG A 58 -13.61 -12.38 21.01
C ARG A 58 -14.46 -11.53 20.08
N GLU A 59 -14.24 -10.22 20.07
CA GLU A 59 -15.03 -9.20 19.37
C GLU A 59 -14.24 -8.61 18.18
N GLN A 60 -13.38 -9.43 17.57
CA GLN A 60 -12.47 -9.01 16.52
C GLN A 60 -13.20 -8.37 15.33
N HIS A 61 -14.37 -8.90 14.95
CA HIS A 61 -15.20 -8.34 13.90
C HIS A 61 -15.60 -6.87 14.19
N LEU A 62 -15.96 -6.56 15.44
CA LEU A 62 -16.28 -5.20 15.87
C LEU A 62 -15.05 -4.30 15.86
N ALA A 63 -13.93 -4.78 16.39
CA ALA A 63 -12.68 -4.03 16.43
C ALA A 63 -12.19 -3.67 15.02
N HIS A 64 -12.22 -4.64 14.10
CA HIS A 64 -11.87 -4.43 12.71
C HIS A 64 -12.88 -3.54 12.00
N GLY A 65 -14.17 -3.71 12.30
CA GLY A 65 -15.24 -2.87 11.78
C GLY A 65 -15.05 -1.38 12.13
N LEU A 66 -14.68 -1.07 13.38
CA LEU A 66 -14.30 0.29 13.79
C LEU A 66 -13.15 0.84 12.93
N SER A 67 -12.14 0.01 12.66
CA SER A 67 -10.97 0.41 11.87
C SER A 67 -11.34 0.76 10.43
N TRP A 68 -12.23 -0.02 9.81
CA TRP A 68 -12.73 0.26 8.46
C TRP A 68 -13.61 1.51 8.41
N ILE A 69 -14.48 1.71 9.40
CA ILE A 69 -15.30 2.92 9.52
C ILE A 69 -14.41 4.17 9.67
N ALA A 70 -13.40 4.12 10.55
CA ALA A 70 -12.42 5.19 10.71
C ALA A 70 -11.60 5.43 9.43
N THR A 71 -11.24 4.36 8.72
CA THR A 71 -10.55 4.46 7.41
C THR A 71 -11.41 5.19 6.37
N TYR A 72 -12.74 4.95 6.35
CA TYR A 72 -13.65 5.64 5.44
C TYR A 72 -13.75 7.13 5.79
N LEU A 73 -13.84 7.46 7.08
CA LEU A 73 -13.78 8.86 7.53
C LEU A 73 -12.51 9.55 7.06
N GLU A 74 -11.34 8.95 7.31
CA GLU A 74 -10.07 9.60 6.95
C GLU A 74 -9.93 9.74 5.42
N ALA A 75 -10.29 8.71 4.65
CA ALA A 75 -10.24 8.76 3.19
C ALA A 75 -11.16 9.87 2.62
N LEU A 76 -12.38 10.01 3.16
CA LEU A 76 -13.31 11.06 2.75
C LEU A 76 -12.86 12.45 3.21
N ARG A 77 -12.34 12.59 4.42
CA ARG A 77 -11.77 13.86 4.92
C ARG A 77 -10.63 14.32 4.02
N GLN A 78 -9.65 13.47 3.74
CA GLN A 78 -8.51 13.81 2.90
C GLN A 78 -8.93 14.11 1.44
N SER A 79 -9.98 13.46 0.95
CA SER A 79 -10.57 13.77 -0.36
C SER A 79 -11.29 15.13 -0.37
N ALA A 80 -12.05 15.47 0.68
CA ALA A 80 -12.71 16.78 0.80
C ALA A 80 -11.69 17.92 0.88
N GLU A 81 -10.63 17.75 1.67
CA GLU A 81 -9.56 18.74 1.79
C GLU A 81 -8.79 18.92 0.47
N TRP A 82 -8.52 17.84 -0.26
CA TRP A 82 -7.94 17.90 -1.60
C TRP A 82 -8.83 18.67 -2.57
N ALA A 83 -10.12 18.36 -2.62
CA ALA A 83 -11.08 19.04 -3.47
C ALA A 83 -11.15 20.55 -3.15
N ALA A 84 -11.15 20.91 -1.86
CA ALA A 84 -11.15 22.31 -1.43
C ALA A 84 -9.87 23.06 -1.85
N ARG A 85 -8.70 22.42 -1.76
CA ARG A 85 -7.43 23.00 -2.25
C ARG A 85 -7.47 23.23 -3.76
N LEU A 86 -7.89 22.22 -4.53
CA LEU A 86 -7.99 22.36 -5.98
C LEU A 86 -9.04 23.40 -6.40
N GLU A 87 -10.16 23.51 -5.70
CA GLU A 87 -11.20 24.52 -5.98
C GLU A 87 -10.64 25.93 -5.77
N ALA A 88 -9.89 26.14 -4.67
CA ALA A 88 -9.21 27.41 -4.39
C ALA A 88 -8.16 27.77 -5.46
N GLU A 89 -7.53 26.76 -6.07
CA GLU A 89 -6.57 26.93 -7.17
C GLU A 89 -7.21 27.01 -8.56
N GLY A 90 -8.53 26.83 -8.69
CA GLY A 90 -9.23 26.78 -9.97
C GLY A 90 -8.92 25.52 -10.80
N LYS A 91 -8.43 24.45 -10.16
CA LYS A 91 -8.05 23.17 -10.77
C LYS A 91 -9.04 22.03 -10.51
N PHE A 92 -10.09 22.27 -9.71
CA PHE A 92 -11.14 21.27 -9.47
C PHE A 92 -12.10 21.21 -10.66
N GLY A 93 -11.76 20.37 -11.63
CA GLY A 93 -12.50 20.22 -12.89
C GLY A 93 -13.71 19.30 -12.79
N GLU A 94 -14.35 19.08 -13.95
CA GLU A 94 -15.57 18.25 -14.02
C GLU A 94 -15.30 16.79 -13.65
N ILE A 95 -14.17 16.21 -14.08
CA ILE A 95 -13.83 14.82 -13.74
C ILE A 95 -13.54 14.67 -12.25
N GLU A 96 -12.80 15.61 -11.64
CA GLU A 96 -12.55 15.63 -10.19
C GLU A 96 -13.86 15.71 -9.41
N ALA A 97 -14.77 16.59 -9.82
CA ALA A 97 -16.08 16.75 -9.19
C ALA A 97 -16.96 15.50 -9.32
N LEU A 98 -17.08 14.92 -10.52
CA LEU A 98 -17.88 13.73 -10.79
C LEU A 98 -17.36 12.51 -10.00
N LEU A 99 -16.06 12.28 -9.97
CA LEU A 99 -15.48 11.16 -9.24
C LEU A 99 -15.61 11.35 -7.73
N SER A 100 -15.44 12.57 -7.22
CA SER A 100 -15.59 12.88 -5.79
C SER A 100 -17.03 12.64 -5.32
N GLN A 101 -18.04 13.14 -6.05
CA GLN A 101 -19.43 12.92 -5.65
C GLN A 101 -19.82 11.43 -5.71
N ILE A 102 -19.29 10.67 -6.66
CA ILE A 102 -19.54 9.23 -6.79
C ILE A 102 -18.88 8.46 -5.64
N LEU A 103 -17.63 8.81 -5.29
CA LEU A 103 -16.90 8.26 -4.15
C LEU A 103 -17.68 8.50 -2.85
N PHE A 104 -18.06 9.75 -2.58
CA PHE A 104 -18.78 10.13 -1.38
C PHE A 104 -20.13 9.42 -1.30
N SER A 105 -20.90 9.42 -2.39
CA SER A 105 -22.18 8.72 -2.47
C SER A 105 -22.05 7.24 -2.11
N GLU A 106 -21.07 6.55 -2.71
CA GLU A 106 -20.84 5.12 -2.45
C GLU A 106 -20.42 4.86 -1.00
N TYR A 107 -19.43 5.61 -0.49
CA TYR A 107 -18.89 5.35 0.85
C TYR A 107 -19.91 5.69 1.94
N PHE A 108 -20.70 6.75 1.78
CA PHE A 108 -21.81 7.05 2.71
C PHE A 108 -22.93 6.00 2.62
N ALA A 109 -23.27 5.51 1.42
CA ALA A 109 -24.23 4.42 1.29
C ALA A 109 -23.75 3.14 1.98
N GLN A 110 -22.45 2.84 1.92
CA GLN A 110 -21.84 1.72 2.64
C GLN A 110 -21.77 1.96 4.15
N LEU A 111 -21.52 3.18 4.63
CA LEU A 111 -21.60 3.47 6.06
C LEU A 111 -23.00 3.24 6.63
N VAL A 112 -24.04 3.58 5.85
CA VAL A 112 -25.45 3.36 6.23
C VAL A 112 -25.88 1.89 6.08
N GLY A 113 -25.44 1.20 5.02
CA GLY A 113 -25.85 -0.17 4.70
C GLY A 113 -24.98 -1.28 5.28
N GLY A 114 -23.72 -0.97 5.57
CA GLY A 114 -22.68 -1.89 6.02
C GLY A 114 -21.37 -1.73 5.22
N VAL A 115 -20.25 -1.59 5.92
CA VAL A 115 -18.93 -1.39 5.31
C VAL A 115 -18.29 -2.75 5.00
N PRO A 116 -18.00 -3.05 3.72
CA PRO A 116 -17.38 -4.32 3.34
C PRO A 116 -15.89 -4.30 3.72
N MET A 117 -15.50 -5.18 4.64
CA MET A 117 -14.10 -5.41 5.01
C MET A 117 -13.42 -6.34 4.00
N ASN A 118 -14.17 -7.30 3.48
CA ASN A 118 -13.85 -8.11 2.31
C ASN A 118 -15.16 -8.62 1.67
N GLN A 119 -15.09 -9.57 0.72
CA GLN A 119 -16.28 -10.06 0.01
C GLN A 119 -17.27 -10.82 0.92
N GLY A 120 -16.81 -11.44 2.00
CA GLY A 120 -17.63 -12.24 2.91
C GLY A 120 -17.95 -11.56 4.24
N GLU A 121 -17.25 -10.47 4.58
CA GLU A 121 -17.35 -9.80 5.87
C GLU A 121 -17.75 -8.34 5.69
N THR A 122 -18.87 -7.97 6.30
CA THR A 122 -19.42 -6.62 6.29
C THR A 122 -19.79 -6.24 7.70
N ILE A 123 -19.20 -5.17 8.23
CA ILE A 123 -19.63 -4.61 9.51
C ILE A 123 -20.87 -3.75 9.27
N ARG A 124 -21.97 -4.06 9.96
CA ARG A 124 -23.24 -3.31 9.83
C ARG A 124 -23.54 -2.48 11.07
N PRO A 125 -24.28 -1.37 10.91
CA PRO A 125 -24.61 -0.51 12.04
C PRO A 125 -25.31 -1.20 13.22
N HIS A 126 -26.20 -2.17 12.96
CA HIS A 126 -26.89 -2.88 14.03
C HIS A 126 -25.97 -3.77 14.88
N GLU A 127 -24.86 -4.25 14.32
CA GLU A 127 -23.85 -5.06 15.03
C GLU A 127 -23.02 -4.19 15.99
N LEU A 128 -22.97 -2.88 15.70
CA LEU A 128 -22.40 -1.83 16.56
C LEU A 128 -23.45 -1.17 17.45
N GLY A 129 -24.73 -1.52 17.35
CA GLY A 129 -25.80 -0.83 18.08
C GLY A 129 -25.97 0.65 17.69
N LEU A 130 -25.55 1.04 16.48
CA LEU A 130 -25.54 2.42 15.98
C LEU A 130 -26.75 2.75 15.09
N LEU A 131 -27.90 2.11 15.29
CA LEU A 131 -29.06 2.33 14.41
C LEU A 131 -29.55 3.79 14.46
N ALA A 132 -29.65 4.37 15.67
CA ALA A 132 -30.09 5.76 15.83
C ALA A 132 -29.09 6.76 15.24
N GLU A 133 -27.79 6.53 15.44
CA GLU A 133 -26.72 7.35 14.86
C GLU A 133 -26.65 7.21 13.34
N THR A 134 -26.98 6.03 12.80
CA THR A 134 -27.07 5.81 11.36
C THR A 134 -28.26 6.53 10.75
N ASP A 135 -29.42 6.49 11.42
CA ASP A 135 -30.60 7.25 11.01
C ASP A 135 -30.31 8.76 11.02
N ALA A 136 -29.60 9.25 12.04
CA ALA A 136 -29.16 10.64 12.12
C ALA A 136 -28.16 11.00 11.00
N LEU A 137 -27.19 10.12 10.72
CA LEU A 137 -26.22 10.32 9.64
C LEU A 137 -26.92 10.39 8.27
N PHE A 138 -27.84 9.46 7.99
CA PHE A 138 -28.60 9.43 6.74
C PHE A 138 -29.56 10.62 6.60
N ALA A 139 -30.12 11.10 7.73
CA ALA A 139 -31.00 12.28 7.75
C ALA A 139 -30.23 13.61 7.61
N HIS A 140 -28.91 13.62 7.79
CA HIS A 140 -28.11 14.82 7.62
C HIS A 140 -28.22 15.33 6.16
N PRO A 141 -28.60 16.61 5.91
CA PRO A 141 -28.92 17.08 4.56
C PRO A 141 -27.83 16.84 3.52
N ALA A 142 -26.57 17.10 3.88
CA ALA A 142 -25.44 16.90 2.98
C ALA A 142 -25.22 15.41 2.64
N VAL A 143 -25.34 14.52 3.63
CA VAL A 143 -25.16 13.07 3.46
C VAL A 143 -26.30 12.50 2.62
N ASN A 144 -27.54 12.86 2.95
CA ASN A 144 -28.73 12.43 2.22
C ASN A 144 -28.63 12.80 0.74
N ARG A 145 -28.25 14.05 0.45
CA ARG A 145 -28.05 14.54 -0.91
C ARG A 145 -26.96 13.76 -1.65
N LEU A 146 -25.80 13.54 -1.04
CA LEU A 146 -24.73 12.76 -1.66
C LEU A 146 -25.17 11.31 -1.96
N ILE A 147 -25.84 10.64 -1.02
CA ILE A 147 -26.33 9.26 -1.23
C ILE A 147 -27.37 9.21 -2.36
N THR A 148 -28.30 10.15 -2.39
CA THR A 148 -29.46 10.09 -3.31
C THR A 148 -29.18 10.66 -4.70
N GLU A 149 -28.27 11.64 -4.81
CA GLU A 149 -28.01 12.37 -6.05
C GLU A 149 -26.58 12.17 -6.60
N GLY A 150 -25.62 11.77 -5.76
CA GLY A 150 -24.20 11.74 -6.15
C GLY A 150 -23.84 10.62 -7.13
N LYS A 151 -24.28 9.39 -6.89
CA LYS A 151 -24.03 8.22 -7.77
C LYS A 151 -25.32 7.79 -8.49
N THR A 152 -25.60 8.44 -9.61
CA THR A 152 -26.74 8.16 -10.49
C THR A 152 -26.28 7.61 -11.83
N PRO A 153 -27.16 7.00 -12.65
CA PRO A 153 -26.81 6.64 -14.02
C PRO A 153 -26.27 7.82 -14.84
N ALA A 154 -26.78 9.04 -14.59
CA ALA A 154 -26.32 10.25 -15.27
C ALA A 154 -24.90 10.66 -14.86
N SER A 155 -24.60 10.71 -13.55
CA SER A 155 -23.25 11.06 -13.08
C SER A 155 -22.22 10.00 -13.45
N MET A 156 -22.58 8.71 -13.38
CA MET A 156 -21.73 7.61 -13.83
C MET A 156 -21.44 7.69 -15.33
N ALA A 157 -22.45 7.98 -16.16
CA ALA A 157 -22.27 8.13 -17.60
C ALA A 157 -21.45 9.38 -17.96
N ALA A 158 -21.64 10.48 -17.24
CA ALA A 158 -20.83 11.69 -17.42
C ALA A 158 -19.36 11.45 -17.07
N ALA A 159 -19.08 10.81 -15.93
CA ALA A 159 -17.72 10.46 -15.54
C ALA A 159 -17.07 9.55 -16.58
N ALA A 160 -17.80 8.53 -17.04
CA ALA A 160 -17.33 7.61 -18.07
C ALA A 160 -16.94 8.33 -19.37
N ARG A 161 -17.68 9.35 -19.82
CA ARG A 161 -17.32 10.09 -21.05
C ARG A 161 -15.96 10.78 -20.99
N LEU A 162 -15.49 11.13 -19.79
CA LEU A 162 -14.23 11.84 -19.57
C LEU A 162 -13.04 10.89 -19.29
N LEU A 163 -13.30 9.61 -18.98
CA LEU A 163 -12.22 8.66 -18.68
C LEU A 163 -11.25 8.42 -19.83
N PRO A 164 -11.65 8.35 -21.12
CA PRO A 164 -10.70 8.11 -22.22
C PRO A 164 -9.53 9.11 -22.25
N ASP A 165 -9.78 10.37 -21.89
CA ASP A 165 -8.75 11.42 -21.84
C ASP A 165 -7.65 11.12 -20.82
N SER A 166 -7.94 10.33 -19.78
CA SER A 166 -6.95 9.91 -18.78
C SER A 166 -5.84 9.02 -19.34
N LEU A 167 -6.05 8.33 -20.48
CA LEU A 167 -5.01 7.51 -21.11
C LEU A 167 -3.85 8.34 -21.67
N SER A 168 -4.06 9.66 -21.86
CA SER A 168 -3.01 10.61 -22.26
C SER A 168 -2.27 11.24 -21.08
N ARG A 169 -2.67 10.91 -19.84
CA ARG A 169 -2.12 11.47 -18.59
C ARG A 169 -1.54 10.34 -17.72
N ASN A 170 -0.84 10.72 -16.66
CA ASN A 170 -0.28 9.76 -15.69
C ASN A 170 -1.28 9.34 -14.60
N THR A 171 -2.28 10.19 -14.33
CA THR A 171 -3.34 9.98 -13.33
C THR A 171 -4.70 10.33 -13.92
N VAL A 172 -5.77 9.84 -13.28
CA VAL A 172 -7.14 10.16 -13.71
C VAL A 172 -7.54 11.56 -13.25
N GLU A 173 -7.15 11.92 -12.03
CA GLU A 173 -7.41 13.20 -11.40
C GLU A 173 -6.18 14.11 -11.41
N GLU A 174 -6.39 15.40 -11.21
CA GLU A 174 -5.32 16.29 -10.73
C GLU A 174 -4.93 15.98 -9.28
N THR A 175 -3.70 15.52 -9.06
CA THR A 175 -3.32 14.99 -7.74
C THR A 175 -3.17 16.06 -6.65
N GLY A 176 -3.08 17.34 -7.03
CA GLY A 176 -2.79 18.44 -6.10
C GLY A 176 -1.35 18.43 -5.56
N LEU A 177 -0.44 17.84 -6.33
CA LEU A 177 1.00 17.86 -6.04
C LEU A 177 1.60 19.17 -6.53
N ASP A 178 2.70 19.59 -5.91
CA ASP A 178 3.46 20.74 -6.39
C ASP A 178 4.19 20.42 -7.71
N GLU A 179 4.78 21.45 -8.33
CA GLU A 179 5.50 21.32 -9.60
C GLU A 179 6.69 20.35 -9.49
N THR A 180 7.40 20.35 -8.36
CA THR A 180 8.55 19.46 -8.13
C THR A 180 8.12 18.00 -8.16
N MET A 181 7.08 17.65 -7.40
CA MET A 181 6.55 16.29 -7.35
C MET A 181 5.89 15.88 -8.67
N SER A 182 5.33 16.83 -9.41
CA SER A 182 4.79 16.60 -10.76
C SER A 182 5.91 16.25 -11.75
N MET A 183 7.04 16.97 -11.72
CA MET A 183 8.22 16.64 -12.52
C MET A 183 8.81 15.26 -12.16
N VAL A 184 8.87 14.93 -10.86
CA VAL A 184 9.28 13.59 -10.40
C VAL A 184 8.35 12.53 -10.99
N ARG A 185 7.03 12.74 -10.92
CA ARG A 185 6.05 11.82 -11.51
C ARG A 185 6.31 11.62 -13.00
N GLU A 186 6.47 12.70 -13.77
CA GLU A 186 6.69 12.63 -15.22
C GLU A 186 7.96 11.85 -15.56
N GLN A 187 9.06 12.09 -14.83
CA GLN A 187 10.32 11.38 -15.01
C GLN A 187 10.15 9.86 -14.82
N PHE A 188 9.54 9.45 -13.71
CA PHE A 188 9.38 8.02 -13.40
C PHE A 188 8.27 7.35 -14.21
N ALA A 189 7.21 8.07 -14.58
CA ALA A 189 6.19 7.60 -15.50
C ALA A 189 6.78 7.31 -16.88
N LYS A 190 7.67 8.18 -17.37
CA LYS A 190 8.41 7.98 -18.62
C LYS A 190 9.33 6.78 -18.53
N PHE A 191 10.15 6.69 -17.49
CA PHE A 191 11.03 5.54 -17.27
C PHE A 191 10.24 4.22 -17.22
N SER A 192 9.13 4.20 -16.48
CA SER A 192 8.26 3.05 -16.36
C SER A 192 7.65 2.64 -17.70
N SER A 193 7.17 3.61 -18.50
CA SER A 193 6.58 3.36 -19.82
C SER A 193 7.59 2.87 -20.85
N ASP A 194 8.84 3.35 -20.79
CA ASP A 194 9.87 3.02 -21.76
C ASP A 194 10.63 1.73 -21.41
N ARG A 195 10.93 1.51 -20.12
CA ARG A 195 11.88 0.47 -19.66
C ARG A 195 11.23 -0.68 -18.90
N ILE A 196 10.04 -0.51 -18.33
CA ILE A 196 9.42 -1.50 -17.43
C ILE A 196 8.18 -2.13 -18.09
N LYS A 197 7.14 -1.32 -18.33
CA LYS A 197 5.81 -1.77 -18.77
C LYS A 197 5.85 -2.67 -20.02
N PRO A 198 6.64 -2.38 -21.08
CA PRO A 198 6.69 -3.22 -22.28
C PRO A 198 7.30 -4.61 -22.05
N HIS A 199 8.12 -4.78 -21.00
CA HIS A 199 8.92 -5.98 -20.78
C HIS A 199 8.44 -6.81 -19.58
N ALA A 200 7.79 -6.18 -18.60
CA ALA A 200 7.40 -6.79 -17.32
C ALA A 200 6.59 -8.08 -17.46
N HIS A 201 5.70 -8.15 -18.45
CA HIS A 201 4.91 -9.36 -18.68
C HIS A 201 5.78 -10.51 -19.20
N GLY A 202 6.73 -10.23 -20.09
CA GLY A 202 7.68 -11.21 -20.58
C GLY A 202 8.61 -11.74 -19.49
N TRP A 203 9.11 -10.87 -18.60
CA TRP A 203 9.91 -11.30 -17.45
C TRP A 203 9.10 -12.25 -16.54
N HIS A 204 7.86 -11.87 -16.22
CA HIS A 204 6.98 -12.70 -15.41
C HIS A 204 6.74 -14.09 -16.02
N MET A 205 6.44 -14.16 -17.33
CA MET A 205 6.15 -15.41 -18.02
C MET A 205 7.35 -16.37 -18.09
N ARG A 206 8.57 -15.84 -18.13
CA ARG A 206 9.80 -16.65 -18.14
C ARG A 206 10.33 -16.96 -16.74
N ASN A 207 9.68 -16.47 -15.68
CA ASN A 207 10.22 -16.49 -14.32
C ASN A 207 11.60 -15.80 -14.24
N ASP A 208 11.80 -14.74 -15.03
CA ASP A 208 13.03 -13.95 -15.00
C ASP A 208 12.98 -12.99 -13.82
N TYR A 209 14.15 -12.74 -13.24
CA TYR A 209 14.37 -11.55 -12.45
C TYR A 209 14.14 -10.28 -13.27
N ILE A 210 13.75 -9.19 -12.58
CA ILE A 210 13.91 -7.84 -13.13
C ILE A 210 15.38 -7.68 -13.53
N PRO A 211 15.69 -7.40 -14.80
CA PRO A 211 17.06 -7.33 -15.31
C PRO A 211 17.94 -6.33 -14.54
N MET A 212 19.22 -6.67 -14.36
CA MET A 212 20.15 -5.83 -13.59
C MET A 212 20.45 -4.49 -14.28
N ASP A 213 20.35 -4.39 -15.59
CA ASP A 213 20.44 -3.12 -16.33
C ASP A 213 19.30 -2.15 -15.92
N VAL A 214 18.07 -2.65 -15.77
CA VAL A 214 16.95 -1.87 -15.24
C VAL A 214 17.21 -1.43 -13.79
N VAL A 215 17.78 -2.32 -12.96
CA VAL A 215 18.17 -1.98 -11.58
C VAL A 215 19.26 -0.90 -11.56
N SER A 216 20.26 -0.98 -12.44
CA SER A 216 21.32 0.02 -12.57
C SER A 216 20.78 1.37 -13.05
N GLU A 217 19.88 1.40 -14.04
CA GLU A 217 19.22 2.63 -14.48
C GLU A 217 18.38 3.26 -13.35
N MET A 218 17.71 2.46 -12.53
CA MET A 218 17.02 2.96 -11.33
C MET A 218 17.99 3.58 -10.32
N ALA A 219 19.18 3.02 -10.15
CA ALA A 219 20.22 3.57 -9.30
C ALA A 219 20.75 4.91 -9.84
N GLU A 220 21.00 5.01 -11.14
CA GLU A 220 21.42 6.25 -11.82
C GLU A 220 20.38 7.37 -11.71
N LEU A 221 19.09 7.00 -11.71
CA LEU A 221 17.97 7.92 -11.46
C LEU A 221 17.78 8.29 -9.98
N GLY A 222 18.57 7.69 -9.08
CA GLY A 222 18.55 8.03 -7.66
C GLY A 222 17.49 7.33 -6.81
N VAL A 223 16.80 6.31 -7.35
CA VAL A 223 15.68 5.63 -6.67
C VAL A 223 16.09 5.10 -5.30
N PHE A 224 17.28 4.51 -5.18
CA PHE A 224 17.72 3.84 -3.96
C PHE A 224 18.19 4.82 -2.86
N GLY A 225 18.54 6.05 -3.23
CA GLY A 225 18.99 7.12 -2.34
C GLY A 225 17.97 8.24 -2.15
N LEU A 226 16.75 8.11 -2.67
CA LEU A 226 15.81 9.24 -2.79
C LEU A 226 15.55 9.95 -1.47
N THR A 227 15.29 9.20 -0.39
CA THR A 227 15.04 9.75 0.96
C THR A 227 16.25 9.68 1.88
N ILE A 228 17.41 9.21 1.39
CA ILE A 228 18.63 9.15 2.19
C ILE A 228 19.21 10.57 2.27
N PRO A 229 19.68 11.05 3.43
CA PRO A 229 20.27 12.38 3.55
C PRO A 229 21.45 12.57 2.60
N GLU A 230 21.62 13.80 2.07
CA GLU A 230 22.73 14.15 1.18
C GLU A 230 24.11 13.86 1.78
N ALA A 231 24.24 13.98 3.11
CA ALA A 231 25.48 13.65 3.84
C ALA A 231 25.92 12.18 3.66
N PHE A 232 25.02 11.30 3.23
CA PHE A 232 25.29 9.90 2.92
C PHE A 232 25.11 9.60 1.42
N GLY A 233 25.15 10.61 0.55
CA GLY A 233 25.07 10.43 -0.90
C GLY A 233 23.67 10.22 -1.47
N GLY A 234 22.61 10.46 -0.70
CA GLY A 234 21.23 10.47 -1.18
C GLY A 234 20.75 11.85 -1.64
N PHE A 235 19.45 11.96 -1.94
CA PHE A 235 18.83 13.21 -2.41
C PHE A 235 18.08 13.98 -1.31
N GLY A 236 17.95 13.40 -0.12
CA GLY A 236 17.27 14.05 1.01
C GLY A 236 15.81 14.45 0.74
N MET A 237 15.14 13.81 -0.22
CA MET A 237 13.75 14.10 -0.54
C MET A 237 12.81 13.50 0.52
N GLY A 238 11.59 14.04 0.60
CA GLY A 238 10.56 13.56 1.50
C GLY A 238 9.90 12.25 1.07
N LYS A 239 9.11 11.69 1.99
CA LYS A 239 8.27 10.51 1.79
C LYS A 239 7.23 10.70 0.70
N ILE A 240 6.73 11.91 0.47
CA ILE A 240 5.83 12.18 -0.65
C ILE A 240 6.52 11.87 -1.99
N ALA A 241 7.77 12.31 -2.16
CA ALA A 241 8.53 12.03 -3.38
C ALA A 241 8.65 10.51 -3.58
N MET A 242 8.97 9.78 -2.52
CA MET A 242 9.08 8.32 -2.57
C MET A 242 7.74 7.62 -2.83
N CYS A 243 6.60 8.16 -2.37
CA CYS A 243 5.28 7.67 -2.78
C CYS A 243 5.07 7.80 -4.29
N VAL A 244 5.38 8.98 -4.86
CA VAL A 244 5.22 9.24 -6.29
C VAL A 244 6.10 8.31 -7.13
N VAL A 245 7.37 8.15 -6.75
CA VAL A 245 8.29 7.22 -7.41
C VAL A 245 7.77 5.78 -7.33
N SER A 246 7.36 5.33 -6.14
CA SER A 246 6.84 3.97 -5.95
C SER A 246 5.53 3.72 -6.69
N GLU A 247 4.64 4.70 -6.82
CA GLU A 247 3.43 4.63 -7.64
C GLU A 247 3.78 4.37 -9.11
N GLU A 248 4.62 5.21 -9.72
CA GLU A 248 4.91 5.12 -11.15
C GLU A 248 5.72 3.86 -11.51
N LEU A 249 6.66 3.46 -10.64
CA LEU A 249 7.38 2.20 -10.81
C LEU A 249 6.46 0.99 -10.67
N SER A 250 5.53 1.00 -9.69
CA SER A 250 4.60 -0.12 -9.48
C SER A 250 3.50 -0.19 -10.54
N ARG A 251 3.15 0.95 -11.13
CA ARG A 251 2.31 1.04 -12.32
C ARG A 251 2.93 0.33 -13.52
N GLY A 252 4.26 0.30 -13.64
CA GLY A 252 4.94 -0.55 -14.61
C GLY A 252 4.92 -2.01 -14.17
N TYR A 253 5.49 -2.27 -13.00
CA TYR A 253 5.50 -3.57 -12.35
C TYR A 253 5.73 -3.43 -10.84
N ILE A 254 4.90 -4.05 -9.99
CA ILE A 254 5.03 -3.94 -8.52
C ILE A 254 6.45 -4.29 -8.01
N GLY A 255 7.16 -5.20 -8.68
CA GLY A 255 8.53 -5.58 -8.31
C GLY A 255 9.52 -4.42 -8.41
N THR A 256 9.38 -3.52 -9.40
CA THR A 256 10.29 -2.38 -9.56
C THR A 256 10.03 -1.31 -8.50
N GLY A 257 8.77 -1.05 -8.12
CA GLY A 257 8.48 -0.19 -6.98
C GLY A 257 9.03 -0.77 -5.67
N SER A 258 8.88 -2.07 -5.47
CA SER A 258 9.38 -2.75 -4.28
C SER A 258 10.91 -2.73 -4.15
N LEU A 259 11.69 -2.73 -5.25
CA LEU A 259 13.15 -2.55 -5.19
C LEU A 259 13.52 -1.24 -4.47
N GLY A 260 12.87 -0.13 -4.85
CA GLY A 260 13.04 1.16 -4.18
C GLY A 260 12.63 1.12 -2.71
N THR A 261 11.46 0.53 -2.41
CA THR A 261 10.98 0.37 -1.03
C THR A 261 11.96 -0.40 -0.15
N ARG A 262 12.62 -1.45 -0.66
CA ARG A 262 13.59 -2.22 0.14
C ARG A 262 14.79 -1.35 0.55
N SER A 263 15.28 -0.55 -0.39
CA SER A 263 16.34 0.43 -0.11
C SER A 263 15.92 1.45 0.94
N GLU A 264 14.75 2.07 0.76
CA GLU A 264 14.22 3.07 1.68
C GLU A 264 14.08 2.54 3.11
N ILE A 265 13.45 1.37 3.27
CA ILE A 265 13.19 0.81 4.60
C ILE A 265 14.48 0.35 5.28
N ALA A 266 15.43 -0.23 4.53
CA ALA A 266 16.73 -0.60 5.08
C ALA A 266 17.53 0.64 5.51
N ALA A 267 17.52 1.69 4.70
CA ALA A 267 18.19 2.94 5.02
C ALA A 267 17.57 3.62 6.24
N GLU A 268 16.23 3.68 6.33
CA GLU A 268 15.53 4.24 7.49
C GLU A 268 15.83 3.45 8.77
N LEU A 269 15.86 2.12 8.69
CA LEU A 269 16.26 1.25 9.81
C LEU A 269 17.67 1.59 10.32
N ILE A 270 18.62 1.83 9.43
CA ILE A 270 20.00 2.20 9.76
C ILE A 270 20.10 3.64 10.28
N LEU A 271 19.35 4.59 9.70
CA LEU A 271 19.32 5.98 10.15
C LEU A 271 18.81 6.08 11.60
N ILE A 272 17.78 5.30 11.94
CA ILE A 272 17.16 5.32 13.27
C ILE A 272 17.98 4.50 14.28
N GLY A 273 18.39 3.28 13.90
CA GLY A 273 18.93 2.30 14.82
C GLY A 273 20.44 2.13 14.78
N GLY A 274 21.12 2.64 13.76
CA GLY A 274 22.54 2.38 13.52
C GLY A 274 23.48 3.30 14.30
N THR A 275 24.71 2.82 14.53
CA THR A 275 25.82 3.67 14.99
C THR A 275 26.28 4.59 13.86
N ASP A 276 27.09 5.60 14.16
CA ASP A 276 27.62 6.51 13.14
C ASP A 276 28.51 5.77 12.13
N GLU A 277 29.30 4.79 12.58
CA GLU A 277 30.12 3.94 11.72
C GLU A 277 29.26 3.09 10.79
N GLN A 278 28.14 2.53 11.30
CA GLN A 278 27.19 1.78 10.48
C GLN A 278 26.54 2.67 9.43
N LYS A 279 26.12 3.89 9.80
CA LYS A 279 25.53 4.85 8.87
C LYS A 279 26.51 5.23 7.75
N GLN A 280 27.74 5.58 8.12
CA GLN A 280 28.80 5.95 7.17
C GLN A 280 29.20 4.79 6.25
N LYS A 281 29.18 3.55 6.74
CA LYS A 281 29.47 2.36 5.93
C LYS A 281 28.35 2.04 4.94
N TRP A 282 27.11 1.96 5.43
CA TRP A 282 26.03 1.31 4.67
C TRP A 282 25.21 2.27 3.82
N LEU A 283 24.89 3.46 4.32
CA LEU A 283 23.95 4.36 3.64
C LEU A 283 24.44 4.83 2.26
N PRO A 284 25.73 5.18 2.05
CA PRO A 284 26.22 5.57 0.72
C PRO A 284 26.17 4.43 -0.31
N LEU A 285 26.44 3.20 0.12
CA LEU A 285 26.38 2.02 -0.73
C LEU A 285 24.93 1.68 -1.13
N ILE A 286 23.99 1.86 -0.20
CA ILE A 286 22.56 1.71 -0.47
C ILE A 286 22.09 2.83 -1.43
N ALA A 287 22.45 4.09 -1.15
CA ALA A 287 22.01 5.24 -1.94
C ALA A 287 22.41 5.14 -3.41
N SER A 288 23.63 4.67 -3.67
CA SER A 288 24.18 4.46 -5.01
C SER A 288 23.70 3.19 -5.71
N GLY A 289 23.01 2.29 -5.01
CA GLY A 289 22.64 0.97 -5.52
C GLY A 289 23.81 0.00 -5.71
N GLU A 290 25.01 0.33 -5.20
CA GLU A 290 26.17 -0.58 -5.20
C GLU A 290 25.84 -1.87 -4.44
N ILE A 291 25.12 -1.72 -3.32
CA ILE A 291 24.54 -2.84 -2.58
C ILE A 291 23.01 -2.81 -2.61
N LEU A 292 22.42 -4.01 -2.64
CA LEU A 292 20.98 -4.21 -2.62
C LEU A 292 20.56 -4.85 -1.29
N PRO A 293 19.71 -4.20 -0.48
CA PRO A 293 19.27 -4.77 0.78
C PRO A 293 18.02 -5.66 0.62
N THR A 294 17.87 -6.64 1.51
CA THR A 294 16.60 -7.35 1.71
C THR A 294 16.28 -7.57 3.18
N ALA A 295 15.00 -7.81 3.49
CA ALA A 295 14.49 -8.06 4.82
C ALA A 295 14.34 -9.56 5.09
N VAL A 296 14.83 -10.04 6.24
CA VAL A 296 14.87 -11.47 6.59
C VAL A 296 14.25 -11.70 7.97
N PHE A 297 12.91 -11.71 7.99
CA PHE A 297 12.12 -11.72 9.23
C PHE A 297 11.30 -13.00 9.40
N THR A 298 10.43 -13.31 8.45
CA THR A 298 9.43 -14.37 8.50
C THR A 298 10.05 -15.77 8.59
N GLU A 299 9.45 -16.62 9.40
CA GLU A 299 9.81 -18.04 9.57
C GLU A 299 8.64 -18.93 9.15
N PRO A 300 8.88 -20.22 8.82
CA PRO A 300 7.81 -21.13 8.38
C PRO A 300 6.58 -21.19 9.30
N ASN A 301 6.77 -20.98 10.60
CA ASN A 301 5.71 -21.01 11.60
C ASN A 301 5.50 -19.64 12.29
N THR A 302 6.08 -18.55 11.78
CA THR A 302 6.03 -17.24 12.44
C THR A 302 6.07 -16.11 11.41
N GLY A 303 4.90 -15.52 11.15
CA GLY A 303 4.72 -14.33 10.29
C GLY A 303 4.12 -13.17 11.06
N SER A 304 2.80 -13.19 11.26
CA SER A 304 2.06 -12.12 11.97
C SER A 304 2.53 -11.88 13.41
N ASP A 305 2.95 -12.93 14.13
CA ASP A 305 3.50 -12.84 15.49
C ASP A 305 5.04 -12.83 15.47
N LEU A 306 5.63 -11.86 14.78
CA LEU A 306 7.07 -11.80 14.54
C LEU A 306 7.92 -11.76 15.83
N GLY A 307 7.34 -11.30 16.95
CA GLY A 307 8.00 -11.30 18.27
C GLY A 307 8.37 -12.70 18.78
N SER A 308 7.68 -13.73 18.30
CA SER A 308 7.84 -15.12 18.74
C SER A 308 8.83 -15.93 17.88
N LEU A 309 9.59 -15.28 16.98
CA LEU A 309 10.52 -15.95 16.07
C LEU A 309 11.60 -16.76 16.82
N ARG A 310 12.12 -17.80 16.17
CA ARG A 310 13.00 -18.82 16.80
C ARG A 310 14.43 -18.84 16.25
N THR A 311 14.69 -18.25 15.09
CA THR A 311 16.05 -18.09 14.56
C THR A 311 16.90 -17.44 15.64
N ARG A 312 18.01 -18.07 15.99
CA ARG A 312 18.89 -17.64 17.09
C ARG A 312 20.20 -17.09 16.54
N ALA A 313 20.79 -16.16 17.26
CA ALA A 313 22.14 -15.65 17.02
C ALA A 313 22.95 -15.82 18.31
N VAL A 314 24.02 -16.63 18.25
CA VAL A 314 24.89 -16.92 19.40
C VAL A 314 26.23 -16.23 19.17
N LYS A 315 26.65 -15.39 20.12
CA LYS A 315 27.95 -14.72 20.05
C LYS A 315 29.09 -15.74 20.14
N THR A 316 30.13 -15.59 19.33
CA THR A 316 31.32 -16.45 19.35
C THR A 316 32.10 -16.27 20.66
N GLU A 317 32.94 -17.26 21.00
CA GLU A 317 33.74 -17.23 22.23
C GLU A 317 34.68 -16.02 22.31
N ASP A 318 35.25 -15.61 21.18
CA ASP A 318 36.10 -14.42 21.06
C ASP A 318 35.32 -13.10 20.97
N GLY A 319 33.98 -13.17 20.88
CA GLY A 319 33.08 -12.03 20.79
C GLY A 319 33.10 -11.27 19.46
N SER A 320 33.86 -11.74 18.46
CA SER A 320 34.05 -11.04 17.19
C SER A 320 32.86 -11.17 16.24
N GLU A 321 32.08 -12.25 16.35
CA GLU A 321 30.98 -12.58 15.45
C GLU A 321 29.76 -13.15 16.21
N TYR A 322 28.66 -13.30 15.48
CA TYR A 322 27.49 -14.08 15.84
C TYR A 322 27.32 -15.23 14.84
N ALA A 323 27.04 -16.42 15.35
CA ALA A 323 26.57 -17.56 14.58
C ALA A 323 25.05 -17.58 14.57
N ILE A 324 24.46 -17.40 13.39
CA ILE A 324 23.01 -17.45 13.19
C ILE A 324 22.59 -18.87 12.78
N THR A 325 21.52 -19.37 13.38
CA THR A 325 20.93 -20.67 13.02
C THR A 325 19.42 -20.62 13.11
N GLY A 326 18.75 -21.03 12.04
CA GLY A 326 17.29 -21.02 11.94
C GLY A 326 16.81 -21.08 10.50
N ASN A 327 15.48 -21.08 10.33
CA ASN A 327 14.84 -21.12 9.02
C ASN A 327 14.02 -19.86 8.80
N LYS A 328 14.16 -19.27 7.62
CA LYS A 328 13.40 -18.12 7.13
C LYS A 328 12.69 -18.51 5.85
N THR A 329 11.59 -17.83 5.54
CA THR A 329 10.79 -18.11 4.34
C THR A 329 10.09 -16.84 3.87
N TRP A 330 9.58 -16.85 2.65
CA TRP A 330 8.99 -15.67 1.99
C TRP A 330 9.97 -14.49 1.91
N ILE A 331 11.25 -14.79 1.74
CA ILE A 331 12.28 -13.75 1.63
C ILE A 331 12.37 -13.32 0.18
N THR A 332 12.01 -12.07 -0.08
CA THR A 332 12.06 -11.49 -1.43
C THR A 332 13.48 -11.06 -1.78
N HIS A 333 13.94 -11.35 -3.01
CA HIS A 333 15.23 -10.90 -3.55
C HIS A 333 16.54 -11.38 -2.85
N PRO A 334 16.60 -12.45 -2.05
CA PRO A 334 17.80 -12.74 -1.26
C PRO A 334 18.97 -13.22 -2.09
N VAL A 335 18.76 -13.80 -3.28
CA VAL A 335 19.88 -14.24 -4.13
C VAL A 335 20.77 -13.07 -4.55
N ARG A 336 20.16 -11.98 -5.04
CA ARG A 336 20.86 -10.81 -5.57
C ARG A 336 21.11 -9.69 -4.54
N ALA A 337 20.62 -9.85 -3.31
CA ALA A 337 20.93 -8.93 -2.21
C ALA A 337 22.38 -9.07 -1.74
N ASP A 338 22.99 -7.99 -1.30
CA ASP A 338 24.35 -7.95 -0.72
C ASP A 338 24.29 -7.86 0.81
N MET A 339 23.19 -7.33 1.35
CA MET A 339 22.97 -7.15 2.78
C MET A 339 21.56 -7.58 3.15
N MET A 340 21.45 -8.35 4.22
CA MET A 340 20.20 -8.81 4.79
C MET A 340 19.97 -8.13 6.13
N THR A 341 18.81 -7.50 6.34
CA THR A 341 18.36 -7.10 7.68
C THR A 341 17.74 -8.32 8.34
N VAL A 342 18.53 -9.02 9.17
CA VAL A 342 18.13 -10.30 9.79
C VAL A 342 17.67 -10.05 11.22
N LEU A 343 16.43 -10.43 11.53
CA LEU A 343 15.92 -10.43 12.90
C LEU A 343 16.09 -11.82 13.51
N ALA A 344 16.87 -11.89 14.59
CA ALA A 344 17.20 -13.13 15.29
C ALA A 344 17.19 -12.94 16.81
N ARG A 345 16.94 -14.02 17.55
CA ARG A 345 16.92 -14.06 19.00
C ARG A 345 18.35 -14.19 19.56
N THR A 346 18.79 -13.20 20.32
CA THR A 346 20.09 -13.24 21.03
C THR A 346 19.93 -13.65 22.49
N ASP A 347 18.77 -13.40 23.11
CA ASP A 347 18.47 -13.89 24.46
C ASP A 347 17.63 -15.18 24.41
N PRO A 348 18.23 -16.35 24.67
CA PRO A 348 17.54 -17.64 24.60
C PRO A 348 16.54 -17.85 25.75
N SER A 349 16.56 -17.02 26.80
CA SER A 349 15.61 -17.12 27.92
C SER A 349 14.23 -16.51 27.60
N THR A 350 14.12 -15.80 26.48
CA THR A 350 12.90 -15.10 26.06
C THR A 350 12.19 -15.83 24.93
N ASN A 351 10.87 -15.65 24.84
CA ASN A 351 10.03 -16.13 23.74
C ASN A 351 9.19 -15.02 23.11
N ASN A 352 9.55 -13.76 23.37
CA ASN A 352 8.84 -12.57 22.91
C ASN A 352 9.81 -11.58 22.25
N PHE A 353 9.30 -10.39 21.90
CA PHE A 353 10.04 -9.38 21.17
C PHE A 353 11.28 -8.82 21.89
N SER A 354 11.38 -8.93 23.22
CA SER A 354 12.45 -8.26 23.99
C SER A 354 13.82 -8.91 23.83
N GLY A 355 13.89 -10.17 23.40
CA GLY A 355 15.15 -10.87 23.14
C GLY A 355 15.61 -10.85 21.69
N LEU A 356 14.98 -10.04 20.85
CA LEU A 356 15.26 -9.97 19.42
C LEU A 356 16.26 -8.85 19.10
N SER A 357 17.21 -9.17 18.24
CA SER A 357 18.27 -8.27 17.77
C SER A 357 18.26 -8.22 16.25
N MET A 358 18.58 -7.05 15.69
CA MET A 358 18.64 -6.81 14.26
C MET A 358 20.10 -6.84 13.79
N PHE A 359 20.38 -7.56 12.71
CA PHE A 359 21.71 -7.69 12.12
C PHE A 359 21.72 -7.15 10.70
N LEU A 360 22.77 -6.39 10.35
CA LEU A 360 23.10 -5.98 8.98
C LEU A 360 24.02 -7.06 8.37
N ALA A 361 23.43 -8.20 8.02
CA ALA A 361 24.17 -9.38 7.62
C ALA A 361 24.61 -9.31 6.15
N GLU A 362 25.90 -9.05 5.95
CA GLU A 362 26.56 -9.03 4.65
C GLU A 362 26.64 -10.43 4.05
N LYS A 363 26.47 -10.54 2.73
CA LYS A 363 26.72 -11.78 2.00
C LYS A 363 27.08 -11.51 0.53
N PRO A 364 27.81 -12.42 -0.13
CA PRO A 364 27.94 -12.39 -1.59
C PRO A 364 26.60 -12.58 -2.30
N ARG A 365 26.44 -11.92 -3.46
CA ARG A 365 25.37 -12.24 -4.41
C ARG A 365 25.54 -13.67 -4.93
N GLY A 366 24.43 -14.37 -5.08
CA GLY A 366 24.36 -15.61 -5.83
C GLY A 366 23.81 -15.40 -7.24
N ASP A 367 23.59 -16.50 -7.92
CA ASP A 367 22.91 -16.58 -9.22
C ASP A 367 21.99 -17.83 -9.25
N ASP A 368 21.36 -18.11 -10.39
CA ASP A 368 20.45 -19.26 -10.50
C ASP A 368 21.17 -20.61 -10.34
N ALA A 369 22.47 -20.69 -10.60
CA ALA A 369 23.25 -21.92 -10.44
C ALA A 369 23.73 -22.12 -9.00
N ASN A 370 24.06 -21.03 -8.31
CA ASN A 370 24.48 -21.01 -6.91
C ASN A 370 23.82 -19.83 -6.17
N PRO A 371 22.55 -19.97 -5.74
CA PRO A 371 21.77 -18.87 -5.19
C PRO A 371 22.28 -18.37 -3.84
N PHE A 372 22.93 -19.23 -3.06
CA PHE A 372 23.43 -18.94 -1.71
C PHE A 372 24.89 -19.37 -1.56
N PRO A 373 25.86 -18.61 -2.10
CA PRO A 373 27.28 -18.97 -2.06
C PRO A 373 27.93 -18.77 -0.67
N ALA A 374 27.24 -18.09 0.26
CA ALA A 374 27.76 -17.84 1.60
C ALA A 374 27.80 -19.12 2.44
N GLN A 375 28.89 -19.34 3.19
CA GLN A 375 28.99 -20.47 4.12
C GLN A 375 27.91 -20.39 5.21
N GLY A 376 27.28 -21.52 5.51
CA GLY A 376 26.22 -21.61 6.52
C GLY A 376 24.87 -21.06 6.07
N MET A 377 24.71 -20.74 4.79
CA MET A 377 23.45 -20.28 4.19
C MET A 377 23.05 -21.23 3.05
N THR A 378 21.81 -21.67 3.06
CA THR A 378 21.21 -22.49 1.99
C THR A 378 19.78 -22.03 1.73
N GLY A 379 19.15 -22.51 0.66
CA GLY A 379 17.77 -22.12 0.36
C GLY A 379 17.32 -22.55 -1.03
N GLY A 380 16.06 -22.24 -1.35
CA GLY A 380 15.44 -22.56 -2.64
C GLY A 380 14.32 -21.57 -2.98
N GLU A 381 14.11 -21.35 -4.28
CA GLU A 381 13.02 -20.50 -4.76
C GLU A 381 11.67 -21.15 -4.41
N ILE A 382 10.75 -20.32 -3.93
CA ILE A 382 9.34 -20.66 -3.77
C ILE A 382 8.65 -20.24 -5.07
N GLU A 383 8.05 -21.19 -5.78
CA GLU A 383 7.25 -20.85 -6.96
C GLU A 383 5.95 -20.16 -6.55
N VAL A 384 5.74 -18.92 -7.00
CA VAL A 384 4.59 -18.11 -6.63
C VAL A 384 3.72 -17.74 -7.81
N ILE A 385 2.43 -17.56 -7.54
CA ILE A 385 1.51 -16.88 -8.44
C ILE A 385 1.72 -15.35 -8.26
N GLY A 386 2.15 -14.66 -9.31
CA GLY A 386 2.26 -13.17 -9.31
C GLY A 386 3.66 -12.61 -9.08
N TYR A 387 3.92 -12.05 -7.91
CA TYR A 387 5.09 -11.22 -7.57
C TYR A 387 6.45 -11.93 -7.73
N ARG A 388 6.96 -12.05 -8.97
CA ARG A 388 8.13 -12.89 -9.31
C ARG A 388 9.41 -12.15 -9.69
N GLY A 389 9.36 -10.85 -9.95
CA GLY A 389 10.51 -10.08 -10.47
C GLY A 389 11.72 -10.02 -9.55
N MET A 390 11.54 -10.33 -8.28
CA MET A 390 12.62 -10.51 -7.31
C MET A 390 12.67 -11.92 -6.72
N LYS A 391 11.64 -12.72 -6.99
CA LYS A 391 11.39 -14.06 -6.44
C LYS A 391 11.37 -14.10 -4.91
N GLU A 392 10.84 -15.20 -4.39
CA GLU A 392 10.70 -15.48 -2.97
C GLU A 392 11.47 -16.76 -2.65
N TYR A 393 12.11 -16.82 -1.49
CA TYR A 393 12.92 -17.97 -1.11
C TYR A 393 12.64 -18.43 0.32
N GLU A 394 12.83 -19.74 0.50
CA GLU A 394 13.19 -20.31 1.79
C GLU A 394 14.70 -20.17 1.99
N ILE A 395 15.12 -19.87 3.22
CA ILE A 395 16.52 -19.73 3.61
C ILE A 395 16.76 -20.52 4.89
N GLY A 396 17.74 -21.42 4.85
CA GLY A 396 18.28 -22.09 6.03
C GLY A 396 19.60 -21.45 6.43
N PHE A 397 19.71 -21.06 7.70
CA PHE A 397 20.97 -20.69 8.33
C PHE A 397 21.43 -21.82 9.25
N ASP A 398 22.65 -22.29 9.03
CA ASP A 398 23.37 -23.23 9.89
C ASP A 398 24.78 -22.68 10.12
N ASP A 399 25.02 -22.15 11.31
CA ASP A 399 26.27 -21.49 11.67
C ASP A 399 26.68 -20.33 10.73
N PHE A 400 25.71 -19.57 10.22
CA PHE A 400 25.96 -18.42 9.35
C PHE A 400 26.60 -17.27 10.15
N ARG A 401 27.79 -16.82 9.73
CA ARG A 401 28.62 -15.87 10.48
C ARG A 401 28.29 -14.42 10.13
N VAL A 402 28.07 -13.60 11.17
CA VAL A 402 27.86 -12.16 11.04
C VAL A 402 28.76 -11.44 12.04
N LYS A 403 29.53 -10.45 11.58
CA LYS A 403 30.41 -9.66 12.46
C LYS A 403 29.62 -8.97 13.58
N SER A 404 30.21 -8.88 14.78
CA SER A 404 29.56 -8.21 15.92
C SER A 404 29.31 -6.72 15.67
N GLU A 405 30.16 -6.05 14.88
CA GLU A 405 29.97 -4.67 14.42
C GLU A 405 28.72 -4.48 13.55
N ASN A 406 28.17 -5.57 13.00
CA ASN A 406 26.95 -5.55 12.19
C ASN A 406 25.68 -5.82 13.03
N LEU A 407 25.78 -5.96 14.36
CA LEU A 407 24.62 -5.84 15.25
C LEU A 407 24.14 -4.37 15.22
N LEU A 408 22.94 -4.13 14.70
CA LEU A 408 22.44 -2.77 14.49
C LEU A 408 22.37 -2.00 15.82
N GLY A 409 23.10 -0.89 15.90
CA GLY A 409 23.21 -0.05 17.09
C GLY A 409 24.07 -0.63 18.22
N GLY A 410 24.66 -1.82 18.03
CA GLY A 410 25.62 -2.43 18.96
C GLY A 410 25.01 -2.96 20.27
N VAL A 411 23.69 -2.94 20.44
CA VAL A 411 23.01 -3.37 21.67
C VAL A 411 21.97 -4.44 21.36
N GLU A 412 22.09 -5.59 22.03
CA GLU A 412 21.15 -6.70 21.90
C GLU A 412 19.74 -6.35 22.43
N GLY A 413 18.72 -7.06 21.94
CA GLY A 413 17.33 -6.91 22.38
C GLY A 413 16.61 -5.66 21.84
N GLN A 414 17.27 -4.88 20.98
CA GLN A 414 16.69 -3.67 20.38
C GLN A 414 16.01 -3.90 19.02
N GLY A 415 16.18 -5.09 18.43
CA GLY A 415 15.84 -5.35 17.03
C GLY A 415 14.37 -5.12 16.69
N PHE A 416 13.46 -5.56 17.56
CA PHE A 416 12.02 -5.36 17.32
C PHE A 416 11.62 -3.88 17.43
N LYS A 417 12.20 -3.13 18.38
CA LYS A 417 11.93 -1.70 18.56
C LYS A 417 12.45 -0.89 17.36
N GLN A 418 13.66 -1.21 16.87
CA GLN A 418 14.23 -0.61 15.67
C GLN A 418 13.34 -0.88 14.45
N LEU A 419 12.86 -2.11 14.27
CA LEU A 419 11.93 -2.47 13.19
C LEU A 419 10.59 -1.74 13.29
N MET A 420 10.00 -1.62 14.48
CA MET A 420 8.72 -0.92 14.66
C MET A 420 8.79 0.55 14.20
N ALA A 421 9.96 1.18 14.29
CA ALA A 421 10.14 2.58 13.89
C ALA A 421 10.04 2.80 12.36
N THR A 422 10.17 1.73 11.56
CA THR A 422 10.05 1.80 10.09
C THR A 422 8.64 1.45 9.60
N PHE A 423 7.71 1.08 10.48
CA PHE A 423 6.37 0.62 10.08
C PHE A 423 5.52 1.70 9.43
N GLU A 424 5.68 2.96 9.82
CA GLU A 424 4.98 4.08 9.18
C GLU A 424 5.34 4.14 7.69
N SER A 425 6.63 4.20 7.37
CA SER A 425 7.13 4.24 5.99
C SER A 425 6.80 2.96 5.22
N ALA A 426 6.91 1.78 5.85
CA ALA A 426 6.58 0.51 5.20
C ALA A 426 5.08 0.45 4.80
N ARG A 427 4.19 0.98 5.64
CA ARG A 427 2.75 1.08 5.35
C ARG A 427 2.46 2.08 4.25
N ILE A 428 3.07 3.28 4.31
CA ILE A 428 2.97 4.32 3.27
C ILE A 428 3.40 3.75 1.91
N GLN A 429 4.56 3.09 1.85
CA GLN A 429 5.09 2.49 0.63
C GLN A 429 4.25 1.32 0.13
N THR A 430 3.60 0.58 1.02
CA THR A 430 2.64 -0.45 0.60
C THR A 430 1.42 0.16 -0.06
N ALA A 431 0.91 1.28 0.49
CA ALA A 431 -0.19 2.01 -0.10
C ALA A 431 0.18 2.59 -1.48
N ALA A 432 1.35 3.21 -1.62
CA ALA A 432 1.88 3.71 -2.89
C ALA A 432 2.00 2.62 -3.97
N ARG A 433 2.55 1.45 -3.61
CA ARG A 433 2.61 0.29 -4.52
C ARG A 433 1.21 -0.18 -4.92
N GLY A 434 0.26 -0.20 -3.99
CA GLY A 434 -1.14 -0.52 -4.27
C GLY A 434 -1.80 0.45 -5.24
N ILE A 435 -1.56 1.75 -5.09
CA ILE A 435 -2.05 2.79 -6.01
C ILE A 435 -1.49 2.55 -7.42
N GLY A 436 -0.18 2.29 -7.56
CA GLY A 436 0.42 2.00 -8.87
C GLY A 436 -0.20 0.76 -9.55
N VAL A 437 -0.41 -0.32 -8.79
CA VAL A 437 -1.08 -1.53 -9.31
C VAL A 437 -2.53 -1.25 -9.71
N ALA A 438 -3.28 -0.50 -8.89
CA ALA A 438 -4.66 -0.11 -9.19
C ALA A 438 -4.74 0.77 -10.46
N GLN A 439 -3.82 1.72 -10.61
CA GLN A 439 -3.71 2.59 -11.78
C GLN A 439 -3.43 1.77 -13.06
N ASN A 440 -2.53 0.78 -12.98
CA ASN A 440 -2.25 -0.10 -14.12
C ASN A 440 -3.48 -0.95 -14.50
N ALA A 441 -4.16 -1.52 -13.50
CA ALA A 441 -5.39 -2.28 -13.73
C ALA A 441 -6.49 -1.43 -14.39
N PHE A 442 -6.66 -0.18 -13.94
CA PHE A 442 -7.57 0.79 -14.54
C PHE A 442 -7.23 1.05 -16.01
N GLU A 443 -5.98 1.35 -16.33
CA GLU A 443 -5.56 1.68 -17.70
C GLU A 443 -5.71 0.50 -18.66
N ILE A 444 -5.28 -0.69 -18.26
CA ILE A 444 -5.43 -1.90 -19.08
C ILE A 444 -6.90 -2.24 -19.27
N GLY A 445 -7.71 -2.12 -18.21
CA GLY A 445 -9.16 -2.30 -18.27
C GLY A 445 -9.82 -1.29 -19.22
N LEU A 446 -9.45 -0.01 -19.14
CA LEU A 446 -10.00 1.06 -19.96
C LEU A 446 -9.62 0.88 -21.43
N GLN A 447 -8.34 0.65 -21.72
CA GLN A 447 -7.85 0.43 -23.09
C GLN A 447 -8.58 -0.76 -23.73
N TYR A 448 -8.66 -1.89 -23.03
CA TYR A 448 -9.37 -3.06 -23.55
C TYR A 448 -10.87 -2.80 -23.74
N ALA A 449 -11.50 -2.03 -22.84
CA ALA A 449 -12.91 -1.69 -22.96
C ALA A 449 -13.22 -0.83 -24.20
N LEU A 450 -12.30 0.06 -24.56
CA LEU A 450 -12.40 0.92 -25.74
C LEU A 450 -12.13 0.14 -27.04
N ASP A 451 -11.16 -0.77 -27.03
CA ASP A 451 -10.76 -1.52 -28.22
C ASP A 451 -11.69 -2.71 -28.54
N ARG A 452 -12.22 -3.37 -27.50
CA ARG A 452 -13.01 -4.59 -27.67
C ARG A 452 -14.44 -4.27 -28.09
N ASN A 453 -14.85 -4.79 -29.24
CA ASN A 453 -16.23 -4.68 -29.72
C ASN A 453 -17.08 -5.92 -29.39
N GLN A 454 -18.28 -5.72 -28.84
CA GLN A 454 -19.36 -6.71 -28.78
C GLN A 454 -20.71 -6.06 -29.03
N PHE A 455 -21.64 -6.82 -29.59
CA PHE A 455 -22.96 -6.32 -29.99
C PHE A 455 -22.90 -5.08 -30.89
N GLY A 456 -21.82 -4.95 -31.69
CA GLY A 456 -21.67 -3.91 -32.71
C GLY A 456 -20.97 -2.62 -32.28
N HIS A 457 -20.47 -2.52 -31.04
CA HIS A 457 -19.79 -1.31 -30.55
C HIS A 457 -18.78 -1.62 -29.42
N PRO A 458 -17.94 -0.66 -29.00
CA PRO A 458 -17.01 -0.86 -27.89
C PRO A 458 -17.73 -1.31 -26.64
N ILE A 459 -17.15 -2.26 -25.89
CA ILE A 459 -17.77 -2.74 -24.65
C ILE A 459 -17.80 -1.64 -23.57
N PHE A 460 -16.97 -0.61 -23.70
CA PHE A 460 -16.99 0.57 -22.85
C PHE A 460 -18.34 1.27 -22.77
N SER A 461 -19.16 1.22 -23.85
CA SER A 461 -20.48 1.88 -23.84
C SER A 461 -21.53 1.13 -23.00
N PHE A 462 -21.25 -0.10 -22.54
CA PHE A 462 -22.12 -0.79 -21.61
C PHE A 462 -21.88 -0.30 -20.18
N PRO A 463 -22.93 0.16 -19.45
CA PRO A 463 -22.76 0.67 -18.09
C PRO A 463 -22.11 -0.32 -17.11
N ARG A 464 -22.29 -1.63 -17.29
CA ARG A 464 -21.64 -2.64 -16.43
C ARG A 464 -20.11 -2.73 -16.62
N VAL A 465 -19.58 -2.18 -17.72
CA VAL A 465 -18.14 -2.04 -18.00
C VAL A 465 -17.66 -0.67 -17.54
N SER A 466 -18.25 0.41 -18.05
CA SER A 466 -17.83 1.77 -17.69
C SER A 466 -17.98 2.08 -16.20
N ASN A 467 -19.05 1.58 -15.54
CA ASN A 467 -19.22 1.81 -14.09
C ASN A 467 -18.10 1.19 -13.25
N LYS A 468 -17.48 0.08 -13.71
CA LYS A 468 -16.32 -0.49 -13.02
C LYS A 468 -15.14 0.47 -13.07
N LEU A 469 -14.86 1.01 -14.26
CA LEU A 469 -13.76 1.94 -14.50
C LEU A 469 -13.97 3.27 -13.74
N VAL A 470 -15.20 3.77 -13.70
CA VAL A 470 -15.55 4.96 -12.91
C VAL A 470 -15.33 4.74 -11.42
N MET A 471 -15.71 3.59 -10.88
CA MET A 471 -15.45 3.28 -9.46
C MET A 471 -13.96 3.10 -9.17
N MET A 472 -13.18 2.46 -10.07
CA MET A 472 -11.72 2.37 -9.92
C MET A 472 -11.09 3.76 -9.84
N ALA A 473 -11.49 4.67 -10.74
CA ALA A 473 -11.02 6.05 -10.76
C ALA A 473 -11.41 6.83 -9.49
N ALA A 474 -12.65 6.68 -9.02
CA ALA A 474 -13.12 7.32 -7.80
C ALA A 474 -12.37 6.84 -6.55
N GLU A 475 -12.14 5.53 -6.43
CA GLU A 475 -11.41 4.97 -5.28
C GLU A 475 -9.90 5.29 -5.33
N LEU A 476 -9.31 5.44 -6.53
CA LEU A 476 -7.92 5.90 -6.70
C LEU A 476 -7.68 7.27 -6.05
N ILE A 477 -8.62 8.22 -6.19
CA ILE A 477 -8.56 9.52 -5.50
C ILE A 477 -8.45 9.31 -3.99
N ALA A 478 -9.37 8.50 -3.42
CA ALA A 478 -9.44 8.27 -1.98
C ALA A 478 -8.13 7.72 -1.42
N VAL A 479 -7.57 6.69 -2.04
CA VAL A 479 -6.35 6.04 -1.56
C VAL A 479 -5.11 6.91 -1.78
N ARG A 480 -5.06 7.67 -2.87
CA ARG A 480 -3.94 8.57 -3.17
C ARG A 480 -3.89 9.74 -2.19
N GLN A 481 -5.02 10.39 -1.93
CA GLN A 481 -5.06 11.50 -0.98
C GLN A 481 -4.77 11.06 0.46
N LEU A 482 -5.28 9.90 0.89
CA LEU A 482 -4.96 9.31 2.19
C LEU A 482 -3.48 8.94 2.32
N THR A 483 -2.89 8.37 1.26
CA THR A 483 -1.46 8.02 1.23
C THR A 483 -0.60 9.28 1.30
N TYR A 484 -0.90 10.32 0.51
CA TYR A 484 -0.13 11.57 0.54
C TYR A 484 -0.29 12.33 1.85
N PHE A 485 -1.44 12.23 2.51
CA PHE A 485 -1.60 12.76 3.85
C PHE A 485 -0.67 12.08 4.84
N SER A 486 -0.65 10.74 4.88
CA SER A 486 0.26 10.02 5.78
C SER A 486 1.75 10.32 5.49
N ALA A 487 2.12 10.47 4.21
CA ALA A 487 3.46 10.89 3.82
C ALA A 487 3.79 12.33 4.27
N ARG A 488 2.88 13.30 4.11
CA ARG A 488 3.03 14.68 4.61
C ARG A 488 3.22 14.71 6.13
N GLN A 489 2.46 13.89 6.85
CA GLN A 489 2.58 13.80 8.31
C GLN A 489 3.96 13.26 8.70
N LYS A 490 4.44 12.22 8.00
CA LYS A 490 5.79 11.68 8.22
C LYS A 490 6.89 12.68 7.91
N ASP A 491 6.78 13.42 6.80
CA ASP A 491 7.73 14.48 6.43
C ASP A 491 7.75 15.65 7.43
N ALA A 492 6.66 15.85 8.15
CA ALA A 492 6.55 16.84 9.22
C ALA A 492 6.95 16.29 10.61
N ASP A 493 7.59 15.12 10.68
CA ASP A 493 7.95 14.39 11.91
C ASP A 493 6.77 14.16 12.87
N LYS A 494 5.54 14.15 12.34
CA LYS A 494 4.34 13.80 13.10
C LYS A 494 4.13 12.30 13.04
N ARG A 495 3.82 11.72 14.20
CA ARG A 495 3.39 10.32 14.29
C ARG A 495 2.21 10.11 13.36
N CYS A 496 2.29 9.08 12.51
CA CYS A 496 1.30 8.84 11.45
C CYS A 496 0.97 7.33 11.29
N ASP A 497 1.11 6.56 12.37
CA ASP A 497 0.96 5.10 12.34
C ASP A 497 -0.48 4.64 12.04
N LEU A 498 -1.47 5.46 12.41
CA LEU A 498 -2.89 5.24 12.10
C LEU A 498 -3.17 5.51 10.63
N GLU A 499 -2.84 6.70 10.15
CA GLU A 499 -3.10 7.20 8.79
C GLU A 499 -2.41 6.30 7.77
N ALA A 500 -1.13 5.97 8.00
CA ALA A 500 -0.39 5.05 7.15
C ALA A 500 -1.02 3.65 7.15
N GLY A 501 -1.52 3.18 8.30
CA GLY A 501 -2.22 1.91 8.43
C GLY A 501 -3.53 1.87 7.65
N MET A 502 -4.32 2.94 7.74
CA MET A 502 -5.57 3.13 7.00
C MET A 502 -5.30 3.22 5.49
N ALA A 503 -4.27 3.96 5.07
CA ALA A 503 -3.83 4.05 3.68
C ALA A 503 -3.50 2.67 3.11
N LYS A 504 -2.67 1.88 3.81
CA LYS A 504 -2.32 0.51 3.42
C LYS A 504 -3.56 -0.37 3.29
N LEU A 505 -4.43 -0.35 4.30
CA LEU A 505 -5.62 -1.20 4.37
C LEU A 505 -6.56 -0.94 3.18
N LEU A 506 -6.84 0.34 2.90
CA LEU A 506 -7.72 0.73 1.81
C LEU A 506 -7.09 0.51 0.44
N ALA A 507 -5.82 0.92 0.24
CA ALA A 507 -5.11 0.78 -1.03
C ALA A 507 -5.00 -0.68 -1.48
N ALA A 508 -4.74 -1.61 -0.56
CA ALA A 508 -4.68 -3.04 -0.88
C ALA A 508 -6.04 -3.58 -1.37
N ARG A 509 -7.15 -3.20 -0.73
CA ARG A 509 -8.50 -3.59 -1.16
C ARG A 509 -8.86 -2.98 -2.51
N VAL A 510 -8.55 -1.69 -2.71
CA VAL A 510 -8.82 -0.97 -3.98
C VAL A 510 -8.04 -1.59 -5.14
N ALA A 511 -6.76 -1.89 -4.95
CA ALA A 511 -5.93 -2.54 -5.97
C ALA A 511 -6.48 -3.92 -6.36
N TRP A 512 -6.88 -4.73 -5.37
CA TRP A 512 -7.51 -6.02 -5.63
C TRP A 512 -8.82 -5.88 -6.42
N ALA A 513 -9.71 -4.99 -5.98
CA ALA A 513 -11.00 -4.76 -6.64
C ALA A 513 -10.83 -4.20 -8.07
N ALA A 514 -9.83 -3.35 -8.30
CA ALA A 514 -9.49 -2.83 -9.61
C ALA A 514 -8.99 -3.94 -10.54
N ALA A 515 -8.07 -4.79 -10.07
CA ALA A 515 -7.55 -5.90 -10.87
C ALA A 515 -8.63 -6.95 -11.20
N ASP A 516 -9.46 -7.32 -10.23
CA ASP A 516 -10.59 -8.25 -10.41
C ASP A 516 -11.60 -7.72 -11.45
N ASN A 517 -12.04 -6.47 -11.29
CA ASN A 517 -12.98 -5.86 -12.22
C ASN A 517 -12.36 -5.64 -13.62
N ALA A 518 -11.08 -5.31 -13.72
CA ALA A 518 -10.40 -5.18 -15.01
C ALA A 518 -10.24 -6.53 -15.69
N LEU A 519 -9.96 -7.62 -14.94
CA LEU A 519 -10.00 -8.98 -15.48
C LEU A 519 -11.40 -9.32 -16.00
N GLN A 520 -12.44 -9.00 -15.25
CA GLN A 520 -13.83 -9.22 -15.66
C GLN A 520 -14.18 -8.48 -16.97
N ILE A 521 -13.62 -7.27 -17.19
CA ILE A 521 -13.79 -6.53 -18.46
C ILE A 521 -13.17 -7.28 -19.65
N HIS A 522 -12.08 -8.03 -19.42
CA HIS A 522 -11.45 -8.85 -20.45
C HIS A 522 -12.25 -10.13 -20.77
N GLY A 523 -13.15 -10.56 -19.87
CA GLY A 523 -13.88 -11.81 -20.01
C GLY A 523 -12.93 -13.01 -20.03
N GLY A 524 -13.14 -13.96 -20.94
CA GLY A 524 -12.28 -15.14 -21.06
C GLY A 524 -10.81 -14.82 -21.31
N ASN A 525 -10.51 -13.73 -22.03
CA ASN A 525 -9.14 -13.29 -22.30
C ASN A 525 -8.41 -12.85 -21.04
N GLY A 526 -9.13 -12.45 -19.98
CA GLY A 526 -8.53 -12.07 -18.70
C GLY A 526 -7.78 -13.22 -18.01
N PHE A 527 -8.09 -14.48 -18.35
CA PHE A 527 -7.40 -15.67 -17.87
C PHE A 527 -6.28 -16.14 -18.79
N ALA A 528 -6.21 -15.62 -20.02
CA ALA A 528 -5.16 -15.99 -20.93
C ALA A 528 -3.86 -15.30 -20.50
N VAL A 529 -2.81 -16.11 -20.31
CA VAL A 529 -1.50 -15.65 -19.85
C VAL A 529 -0.79 -14.73 -20.84
N GLU A 530 -1.36 -14.47 -22.02
CA GLU A 530 -0.87 -13.45 -22.97
C GLU A 530 -1.31 -12.02 -22.58
N TYR A 531 -2.36 -11.88 -21.78
CA TYR A 531 -2.85 -10.58 -21.33
C TYR A 531 -2.23 -10.22 -19.98
N PRO A 532 -1.62 -9.02 -19.84
CA PRO A 532 -0.99 -8.59 -18.58
C PRO A 532 -1.94 -8.52 -17.38
N ILE A 533 -3.26 -8.45 -17.61
CA ILE A 533 -4.25 -8.40 -16.52
C ILE A 533 -4.26 -9.68 -15.66
N SER A 534 -3.94 -10.84 -16.25
CA SER A 534 -3.82 -12.11 -15.52
C SER A 534 -2.70 -12.05 -14.47
N ARG A 535 -1.55 -11.48 -14.84
CA ARG A 535 -0.44 -11.17 -13.91
C ARG A 535 -0.86 -10.17 -12.84
N LEU A 536 -1.48 -9.06 -13.25
CA LEU A 536 -1.88 -7.99 -12.33
C LEU A 536 -2.87 -8.44 -11.26
N LEU A 537 -3.75 -9.39 -11.57
CA LEU A 537 -4.62 -10.00 -10.57
C LEU A 537 -3.81 -10.63 -9.43
N ALA A 538 -2.76 -11.37 -9.77
CA ALA A 538 -1.89 -12.01 -8.78
C ALA A 538 -1.01 -10.98 -8.04
N ASP A 539 -0.47 -9.98 -8.76
CA ASP A 539 0.29 -8.87 -8.16
C ASP A 539 -0.56 -8.09 -7.15
N ALA A 540 -1.84 -7.81 -7.45
CA ALA A 540 -2.73 -7.10 -6.56
C ALA A 540 -3.09 -7.92 -5.31
N ARG A 541 -3.20 -9.25 -5.44
CA ARG A 541 -3.68 -10.11 -4.35
C ARG A 541 -2.73 -10.15 -3.15
N ILE A 542 -1.43 -9.96 -3.36
CA ILE A 542 -0.41 -10.03 -2.30
C ILE A 542 -0.40 -8.79 -1.40
N LEU A 543 -0.93 -7.64 -1.84
CA LEU A 543 -0.83 -6.36 -1.15
C LEU A 543 -1.43 -6.37 0.25
N ASN A 544 -2.45 -7.21 0.47
CA ASN A 544 -3.09 -7.36 1.77
C ASN A 544 -2.47 -8.48 2.64
N ILE A 545 -1.28 -8.99 2.28
CA ILE A 545 -0.60 -10.13 2.95
C ILE A 545 0.88 -9.83 3.21
N PHE A 546 1.65 -9.53 2.16
CA PHE A 546 3.12 -9.57 2.17
C PHE A 546 3.82 -8.64 3.18
N GLU A 547 3.21 -7.50 3.51
CA GLU A 547 3.71 -6.50 4.48
C GLU A 547 2.79 -6.47 5.71
N GLY A 548 2.36 -7.65 6.15
CA GLY A 548 1.39 -7.87 7.21
C GLY A 548 -0.05 -7.96 6.67
N ALA A 549 -0.79 -8.93 7.18
CA ALA A 549 -2.17 -9.19 6.79
C ALA A 549 -3.09 -7.99 7.09
N GLY A 550 -4.14 -7.81 6.26
CA GLY A 550 -5.15 -6.77 6.47
C GLY A 550 -5.82 -6.85 7.83
N GLU A 551 -6.03 -8.05 8.35
CA GLU A 551 -6.63 -8.32 9.66
C GLU A 551 -5.70 -7.83 10.79
N VAL A 552 -4.40 -8.04 10.65
CA VAL A 552 -3.40 -7.51 11.61
C VAL A 552 -3.37 -5.98 11.54
N GLN A 553 -3.42 -5.41 10.34
CA GLN A 553 -3.45 -3.96 10.16
C GLN A 553 -4.71 -3.34 10.80
N ALA A 554 -5.87 -3.95 10.60
CA ALA A 554 -7.13 -3.53 11.22
C ALA A 554 -7.05 -3.65 12.75
N MET A 555 -6.53 -4.75 13.30
CA MET A 555 -6.35 -4.89 14.75
C MET A 555 -5.43 -3.80 15.34
N VAL A 556 -4.35 -3.44 14.64
CA VAL A 556 -3.45 -2.35 15.07
C VAL A 556 -4.18 -1.01 15.08
N ILE A 557 -4.95 -0.70 14.04
CA ILE A 557 -5.75 0.54 13.96
C ILE A 557 -6.77 0.58 15.12
N ALA A 558 -7.51 -0.50 15.32
CA ALA A 558 -8.51 -0.59 16.39
C ALA A 558 -7.90 -0.30 17.76
N ARG A 559 -6.76 -0.93 18.09
CA ARG A 559 -6.07 -0.71 19.36
C ARG A 559 -5.64 0.74 19.54
N ARG A 560 -5.09 1.36 18.50
CA ARG A 560 -4.62 2.74 18.54
C ARG A 560 -5.77 3.74 18.73
N LEU A 561 -6.90 3.53 18.05
CA LEU A 561 -8.13 4.31 18.25
C LEU A 561 -8.64 4.17 19.69
N LEU A 562 -8.62 2.97 20.24
CA LEU A 562 -9.02 2.73 21.63
C LEU A 562 -8.06 3.39 22.62
N GLU A 563 -6.77 3.45 22.37
CA GLU A 563 -5.81 4.15 23.25
C GLU A 563 -5.97 5.67 23.26
N GLY A 564 -6.84 6.23 22.42
CA GLY A 564 -7.01 7.68 22.27
C GLY A 564 -5.91 8.32 21.44
N GLY A 565 -5.28 7.57 20.54
CA GLY A 565 -4.40 8.14 19.54
C GLY A 565 -5.22 8.89 18.50
N ASN A 566 -5.49 10.17 18.74
CA ASN A 566 -5.82 11.15 17.71
C ASN A 566 -4.81 12.29 17.80
#